data_AF-A0A7S0FA31-F1
#
_entry.id   AF-A0A7S0FA31-F1
#
_cell.length_a   1.000
_cell.length_b   1.000
_cell.length_c   1.000
_cell.angle_alpha   90.00
_cell.angle_beta   90.00
_cell.angle_gamma   90.00
#
_symmetry.space_group_name_H-M   'P 1'
#
loop_
_entity.id
_entity.type
_entity.pdbx_description
1 polymer ?
#
loop_
_entity_poly.entity_id
_entity_poly.type
_entity_poly.pdbx_seq_one_letter_code
_entity_poly.pdbx_strand_id
1 'polypeptide(L)'
;AWSACGHCGTQRVRVRRVEQEPRFGGKSCPATSTEEVEDCRGMCSEDLWCSWSLWGEWGACSTTCGPGKRKRRRHLVLVPAPAAASLWDAGEATAGARLAELSQRLEGMRKARVQELVVGFGCGGLSLVLVLATAQSCRGRRWSHGLCRPAVATSGEYLKLP
;
A
#
# COMPACT_ATOMS: atom_id res chain seq x y z
N ALA A 1 32.54 33.72 36.43
CA ALA A 1 32.90 32.87 35.27
C ALA A 1 31.63 32.52 34.51
N TRP A 2 31.73 32.23 33.21
CA TRP A 2 30.60 31.71 32.43
C TRP A 2 30.33 30.25 32.77
N SER A 3 29.06 29.84 32.78
CA SER A 3 28.68 28.43 32.79
C SER A 3 29.11 27.73 31.50
N ALA A 4 29.22 26.40 31.53
CA ALA A 4 29.37 25.62 30.31
C ALA A 4 28.12 25.79 29.43
N CYS A 5 28.30 25.81 28.10
CA CYS A 5 27.19 25.60 27.19
C CYS A 5 26.66 24.17 27.40
N GLY A 6 25.34 24.00 27.51
CA GLY A 6 24.72 22.67 27.58
C GLY A 6 24.95 21.85 26.30
N HIS A 7 24.63 20.54 26.32
CA HIS A 7 24.53 19.76 25.09
C HIS A 7 23.42 20.35 24.23
N CYS A 8 23.75 20.75 22.99
CA CYS A 8 22.88 21.56 22.13
C CYS A 8 22.41 22.90 22.77
N GLY A 9 23.13 23.38 23.79
CA GLY A 9 22.76 24.59 24.52
C GLY A 9 22.88 25.83 23.65
N THR A 10 21.80 26.60 23.60
CA THR A 10 21.73 27.87 22.87
C THR A 10 22.39 29.01 23.64
N GLN A 11 22.53 28.90 24.96
CA GLN A 11 22.98 30.00 25.83
C GLN A 11 23.91 29.54 26.95
N ARG A 12 24.75 30.47 27.41
CA ARG A 12 25.53 30.39 28.65
C ARG A 12 25.21 31.59 29.53
N VAL A 13 25.36 31.41 30.84
CA VAL A 13 25.03 32.44 31.83
C VAL A 13 26.26 32.73 32.70
N ARG A 14 26.51 34.00 32.99
CA ARG A 14 27.42 34.40 34.07
C ARG A 14 26.67 35.23 35.08
N VAL A 15 26.91 34.93 36.35
CA VAL A 15 26.31 35.65 37.48
C VAL A 15 27.43 36.36 38.24
N ARG A 16 27.21 37.64 38.54
CA ARG A 16 28.02 38.40 39.49
C ARG A 16 27.25 38.53 40.79
N ARG A 17 27.92 38.25 41.91
CA ARG A 17 27.31 38.40 43.24
C ARG A 17 27.66 39.76 43.81
N VAL A 18 26.70 40.36 44.50
CA VAL A 18 26.95 41.55 45.31
C VAL A 18 27.76 41.10 46.53
N GLU A 19 29.01 41.54 46.61
CA GLU A 19 29.87 41.20 47.76
C GLU A 19 29.50 41.97 49.01
N GLN A 20 29.00 43.21 48.85
CA GLN A 20 28.63 44.08 49.94
C GLN A 20 27.36 44.88 49.62
N GLU A 21 26.40 44.78 50.53
CA GLU A 21 25.17 45.59 50.50
C GLU A 21 25.44 47.06 50.83
N PRO A 22 24.62 47.99 50.31
CA PRO A 22 24.81 49.41 50.57
C PRO A 22 24.73 49.73 52.06
N ARG A 23 25.69 50.52 52.54
CA ARG A 23 25.72 51.05 53.91
C ARG A 23 25.48 52.55 53.90
N PHE A 24 25.08 53.09 55.05
CA PHE A 24 24.92 54.54 55.27
C PHE A 24 24.04 55.26 54.23
N GLY A 25 22.93 54.62 53.82
CA GLY A 25 22.00 55.19 52.83
C GLY A 25 22.47 55.10 51.38
N GLY A 26 23.47 54.28 51.07
CA GLY A 26 23.88 53.96 49.70
C GLY A 26 22.75 53.34 48.87
N LYS A 27 22.85 53.44 47.54
CA LYS A 27 21.89 52.83 46.61
C LYS A 27 22.23 51.36 46.36
N SER A 28 21.21 50.53 46.27
CA SER A 28 21.37 49.12 45.90
C SER A 28 21.92 48.96 44.48
N CYS A 29 22.70 47.91 44.27
CA CYS A 29 23.15 47.54 42.92
C CYS A 29 21.94 47.22 42.03
N PRO A 30 21.96 47.62 40.75
CA PRO A 30 20.84 47.36 39.85
C PRO A 30 20.72 45.86 39.56
N ALA A 31 19.51 45.31 39.73
CA ALA A 31 19.24 43.88 39.53
C ALA A 31 19.62 43.38 38.13
N THR A 32 19.39 44.20 37.10
CA THR A 32 19.72 43.92 35.69
C THR A 32 21.18 43.58 35.44
N SER A 33 22.05 44.00 36.36
CA SER A 33 23.49 43.84 36.20
C SER A 33 24.01 42.53 36.80
N THR A 34 23.19 41.82 37.57
CA THR A 34 23.56 40.61 38.32
C THR A 34 23.81 39.42 37.39
N GLU A 35 23.12 39.37 36.26
CA GLU A 35 23.13 38.24 35.34
C GLU A 35 23.34 38.72 33.90
N GLU A 36 24.17 37.98 33.18
CA GLU A 36 24.34 38.16 31.74
C GLU A 36 24.17 36.82 31.04
N VAL A 37 23.45 36.86 29.93
CA VAL A 37 23.15 35.71 29.08
C VAL A 37 23.76 35.99 27.71
N GLU A 38 24.51 35.02 27.20
CA GLU A 38 25.12 35.10 25.87
C GLU A 38 24.78 33.83 25.09
N ASP A 39 24.49 33.99 23.80
CA ASP A 39 24.24 32.85 22.93
C ASP A 39 25.54 32.05 22.69
N CYS A 40 25.42 30.74 22.86
CA CYS A 40 26.43 29.78 22.45
C CYS A 40 26.20 29.42 20.99
N ARG A 41 27.24 29.55 20.15
CA ARG A 41 27.22 29.04 18.78
C ARG A 41 27.49 27.53 18.78
N GLY A 42 26.53 26.75 19.26
CA GLY A 42 26.59 25.29 19.20
C GLY A 42 26.34 24.80 17.77
N MET A 43 27.26 24.00 17.22
CA MET A 43 26.99 23.21 16.02
C MET A 43 26.18 21.99 16.43
N CYS A 44 24.85 22.14 16.47
CA CYS A 44 23.96 21.00 16.64
C CYS A 44 23.84 20.33 15.27
N SER A 45 24.42 19.14 15.13
CA SER A 45 23.93 18.19 14.13
C SER A 45 22.52 17.78 14.50
N GLU A 46 21.66 17.52 13.51
CA GLU A 46 20.30 17.01 13.75
C GLU A 46 20.31 15.82 14.72
N ASP A 47 19.29 15.73 15.57
CA ASP A 47 19.14 14.58 16.46
C ASP A 47 19.02 13.30 15.60
N LEU A 48 19.93 12.36 15.82
CA LEU A 48 19.93 11.08 15.13
C LEU A 48 19.55 9.97 16.10
N TRP A 49 18.64 9.10 15.67
CA TRP A 49 18.20 7.94 16.43
C TRP A 49 18.84 6.66 15.88
N CYS A 50 19.15 5.72 16.76
CA CYS A 50 19.57 4.38 16.36
C CYS A 50 18.35 3.52 15.99
N SER A 51 18.33 3.01 14.76
CA SER A 51 17.34 2.04 14.29
C SER A 51 18.03 0.79 13.75
N TRP A 52 17.31 -0.33 13.73
CA TRP A 52 17.80 -1.54 13.07
C TRP A 52 17.62 -1.44 11.57
N SER A 53 18.59 -1.91 10.79
CA SER A 53 18.41 -2.11 9.35
C SER A 53 17.40 -3.24 9.08
N LEU A 54 16.98 -3.35 7.81
CA LEU A 54 16.36 -4.58 7.32
C LEU A 54 17.27 -5.79 7.60
N TRP A 55 16.63 -6.94 7.82
CA TRP A 55 17.35 -8.20 7.92
C TRP A 55 18.04 -8.50 6.59
N GLY A 56 19.33 -8.80 6.65
CA GLY A 56 20.03 -9.40 5.52
C GLY A 56 19.52 -10.80 5.22
N GLU A 57 19.98 -11.34 4.10
CA GLU A 57 19.58 -12.69 3.68
C GLU A 57 19.96 -13.75 4.72
N TRP A 58 19.15 -14.81 4.74
CA TRP A 58 19.45 -15.99 5.53
C TRP A 58 20.66 -16.70 4.95
N GLY A 59 21.70 -16.88 5.76
CA GLY A 59 22.84 -17.70 5.42
C GLY A 59 22.47 -19.16 5.15
N ALA A 60 23.45 -19.89 4.63
CA ALA A 60 23.34 -21.32 4.37
C ALA A 60 22.95 -22.10 5.64
N CYS A 61 22.26 -23.22 5.43
CA CYS A 61 22.01 -24.16 6.52
C CYS A 61 23.33 -24.75 7.00
N SER A 62 23.47 -24.92 8.32
CA SER A 62 24.67 -25.54 8.91
C SER A 62 24.90 -26.99 8.46
N THR A 63 23.87 -27.65 7.94
CA THR A 63 23.88 -29.04 7.51
C THR A 63 23.20 -29.18 6.15
N THR A 64 23.62 -30.19 5.39
CA THR A 64 23.02 -30.56 4.10
C THR A 64 21.85 -31.53 4.27
N CYS A 65 21.80 -32.30 5.36
CA CYS A 65 20.68 -33.16 5.74
C CYS A 65 20.48 -33.18 7.27
N GLY A 66 19.26 -33.47 7.71
CA GLY A 66 18.89 -33.47 9.13
C GLY A 66 18.71 -32.06 9.73
N PRO A 67 18.51 -31.96 11.05
CA PRO A 67 18.27 -30.68 11.73
C PRO A 67 19.50 -29.76 11.64
N GLY A 68 19.29 -28.52 11.22
CA GLY A 68 20.33 -27.51 11.06
C GLY A 68 19.89 -26.12 11.49
N LYS A 69 20.83 -25.19 11.59
CA LYS A 69 20.60 -23.80 11.97
C LYS A 69 20.98 -22.87 10.82
N ARG A 70 20.20 -21.82 10.62
CA ARG A 70 20.51 -20.72 9.70
C ARG A 70 20.72 -19.44 10.50
N LYS A 71 21.63 -18.59 10.05
CA LYS A 71 21.93 -17.30 10.68
C LYS A 71 21.64 -16.18 9.70
N ARG A 72 21.13 -15.06 10.20
CA ARG A 72 21.01 -13.79 9.46
C ARG A 72 21.51 -12.65 10.33
N ARG A 73 21.95 -11.57 9.71
CA ARG A 73 22.49 -10.39 10.39
C ARG A 73 21.71 -9.14 9.98
N ARG A 74 21.71 -8.16 10.86
CA ARG A 74 21.25 -6.78 10.60
C ARG A 74 22.20 -5.83 11.34
N HIS A 75 22.32 -4.60 10.86
CA HIS A 75 23.20 -3.59 11.44
C HIS A 75 22.36 -2.46 12.06
N LEU A 76 22.98 -1.68 12.94
CA LEU A 76 22.38 -0.44 13.43
C LEU A 76 22.64 0.66 12.40
N VAL A 77 21.63 1.47 12.14
CA VAL A 77 21.67 2.65 11.27
C VAL A 77 21.22 3.88 12.05
N LEU A 78 21.78 5.04 11.71
CA LEU A 78 21.32 6.32 12.22
C LEU A 78 20.21 6.84 11.31
N VAL A 79 19.09 7.24 11.91
CA VAL A 79 17.91 7.77 11.21
C VAL A 79 17.50 9.11 11.82
N PRO A 80 16.97 10.05 11.02
CA PRO A 80 16.53 11.36 11.48
C PRO A 80 15.12 11.34 12.10
N ALA A 81 14.56 10.17 12.37
CA ALA A 81 13.31 10.01 13.10
C ALA A 81 13.32 8.68 13.86
N PRO A 82 12.64 8.58 15.02
CA PRO A 82 12.59 7.35 15.79
C PRO A 82 12.06 6.16 14.97
N ALA A 83 12.64 4.98 15.20
CA ALA A 83 12.49 3.75 14.41
C ALA A 83 11.04 3.26 14.17
N ALA A 84 10.07 3.79 14.92
CA ALA A 84 8.65 3.48 14.76
C ALA A 84 8.02 4.04 13.48
N ALA A 85 8.77 4.69 12.58
CA ALA A 85 8.24 5.27 11.34
C ALA A 85 9.00 4.84 10.06
N SER A 86 9.88 3.83 10.11
CA SER A 86 10.68 3.45 8.92
C SER A 86 10.78 1.96 8.63
N LEU A 87 10.54 1.09 9.62
CA LEU A 87 10.76 -0.35 9.46
C LEU A 87 9.52 -1.16 9.00
N TRP A 88 8.30 -0.67 9.22
CA TRP A 88 7.08 -1.29 8.70
C TRP A 88 6.71 -0.75 7.30
N ASP A 89 7.03 0.51 7.01
CA ASP A 89 6.74 1.15 5.71
C ASP A 89 7.45 0.49 4.53
N ALA A 90 8.68 -0.01 4.72
CA ALA A 90 9.41 -0.73 3.66
C ALA A 90 8.75 -2.07 3.29
N GLY A 91 8.15 -2.74 4.28
CA GLY A 91 7.34 -3.95 4.05
C GLY A 91 6.02 -3.62 3.36
N GLU A 92 5.35 -2.55 3.81
CA GLU A 92 4.11 -2.02 3.24
C GLU A 92 4.27 -1.65 1.75
N ALA A 93 5.38 -1.02 1.35
CA ALA A 93 5.63 -0.66 -0.04
C ALA A 93 5.69 -1.87 -0.99
N THR A 94 6.34 -2.96 -0.55
CA THR A 94 6.39 -4.21 -1.33
C THR A 94 5.07 -5.00 -1.27
N ALA A 95 4.33 -4.92 -0.16
CA ALA A 95 3.01 -5.51 0.00
C ALA A 95 1.97 -4.80 -0.88
N GLY A 96 1.99 -3.47 -0.90
CA GLY A 96 1.10 -2.62 -1.71
C GLY A 96 1.24 -2.88 -3.20
N ALA A 97 2.48 -3.01 -3.70
CA ALA A 97 2.73 -3.37 -5.10
C ALA A 97 2.16 -4.76 -5.47
N ARG A 98 2.33 -5.75 -4.58
CA ARG A 98 1.78 -7.11 -4.79
C ARG A 98 0.25 -7.16 -4.68
N LEU A 99 -0.34 -6.37 -3.77
CA LEU A 99 -1.79 -6.21 -3.64
C LEU A 99 -2.40 -5.54 -4.88
N ALA A 100 -1.73 -4.54 -5.45
CA ALA A 100 -2.15 -3.88 -6.69
C ALA A 100 -2.09 -4.84 -7.90
N GLU A 101 -1.05 -5.65 -8.02
CA GLU A 101 -0.95 -6.69 -9.05
C GLU A 101 -2.08 -7.73 -8.92
N LEU A 102 -2.36 -8.18 -7.69
CA LEU A 102 -3.44 -9.13 -7.41
C LEU A 102 -4.83 -8.54 -7.72
N SER A 103 -5.08 -7.29 -7.37
CA SER A 103 -6.36 -6.63 -7.66
C SER A 103 -6.57 -6.45 -9.17
N GLN A 104 -5.53 -6.07 -9.91
CA GLN A 104 -5.57 -5.98 -11.38
C GLN A 104 -5.90 -7.33 -12.03
N ARG A 105 -5.28 -8.43 -11.56
CA ARG A 105 -5.59 -9.78 -12.06
C ARG A 105 -7.03 -10.19 -11.78
N LEU A 106 -7.53 -9.91 -10.56
CA LEU A 106 -8.92 -10.20 -10.19
C LEU A 106 -9.91 -9.42 -11.05
N GLU A 107 -9.65 -8.13 -11.30
CA GLU A 107 -10.49 -7.31 -12.18
C GLU A 107 -10.45 -7.79 -13.64
N GLY A 108 -9.29 -8.19 -14.15
CA GLY A 108 -9.14 -8.76 -15.48
C GLY A 108 -9.98 -10.03 -15.65
N MET A 109 -9.87 -10.97 -14.72
CA MET A 109 -10.68 -12.20 -14.74
C MET A 109 -12.17 -11.92 -14.56
N ARG A 110 -12.56 -10.93 -13.73
CA ARG A 110 -13.96 -10.53 -13.53
C ARG A 110 -14.56 -9.94 -14.81
N LYS A 111 -13.84 -9.07 -15.52
CA LYS A 111 -14.31 -8.45 -16.77
C LYS A 111 -14.46 -9.47 -17.89
N ALA A 112 -13.48 -10.37 -18.07
CA ALA A 112 -13.54 -11.43 -19.08
C ALA A 112 -14.77 -12.33 -18.88
N ARG A 113 -15.01 -12.79 -17.64
CA ARG A 113 -16.18 -13.65 -17.33
C ARG A 113 -17.51 -12.95 -17.60
N VAL A 114 -17.63 -11.65 -17.31
CA VAL A 114 -18.87 -10.89 -17.54
C VAL A 114 -19.12 -10.63 -19.03
N GLN A 115 -18.09 -10.35 -19.81
CA GLN A 115 -18.23 -10.14 -21.26
C GLN A 115 -18.73 -11.40 -21.98
N GLU A 116 -18.19 -12.57 -21.65
CA GLU A 116 -18.65 -13.86 -22.19
C GLU A 116 -20.15 -14.10 -21.89
N LEU A 117 -20.59 -13.79 -20.67
CA LEU A 117 -22.01 -13.91 -20.30
C LEU A 117 -22.89 -12.93 -21.08
N VAL A 118 -22.50 -11.66 -21.19
CA VAL A 118 -23.27 -10.64 -21.92
C VAL A 118 -23.40 -10.99 -23.40
N VAL A 119 -22.33 -11.43 -24.04
CA VAL A 119 -22.34 -11.86 -25.45
C VAL A 119 -23.25 -13.08 -25.61
N GLY A 120 -23.14 -14.07 -24.72
CA GLY A 120 -24.00 -15.25 -24.73
C GLY A 120 -25.50 -14.92 -24.62
N PHE A 121 -25.89 -14.09 -23.64
CA PHE A 121 -27.28 -13.66 -23.48
C PHE A 121 -27.78 -12.79 -24.65
N GLY A 122 -26.94 -11.91 -25.19
CA GLY A 122 -27.27 -11.08 -26.35
C GLY A 122 -27.52 -11.90 -27.61
N CYS A 123 -26.60 -12.79 -27.96
CA CYS A 123 -26.73 -13.68 -29.11
C CYS A 123 -27.90 -14.66 -28.94
N GLY A 124 -28.10 -15.20 -27.74
CA GLY A 124 -29.23 -16.08 -27.43
C GLY A 124 -30.58 -15.38 -27.56
N GLY A 125 -30.70 -14.16 -27.03
CA GLY A 125 -31.90 -13.34 -27.13
C GLY A 125 -32.26 -12.97 -28.57
N LEU A 126 -31.28 -12.55 -29.37
CA LEU A 126 -31.48 -12.24 -30.79
C LEU A 126 -31.94 -13.48 -31.57
N SER A 127 -31.34 -14.63 -31.30
CA SER A 127 -31.72 -15.90 -31.93
C SER A 127 -33.17 -16.28 -31.60
N LEU A 128 -33.58 -16.14 -30.33
CA LEU A 128 -34.95 -16.40 -29.89
C LEU A 128 -35.95 -15.47 -30.61
N VAL A 129 -35.64 -14.18 -30.73
CA VAL A 129 -36.51 -13.20 -31.41
C VAL A 129 -36.68 -13.57 -32.89
N LEU A 130 -35.60 -13.94 -33.58
CA LEU A 130 -35.65 -14.38 -34.98
C LEU A 130 -36.51 -15.63 -35.16
N VAL A 131 -36.38 -16.62 -34.26
CA VAL A 131 -37.22 -17.84 -34.27
C VAL A 131 -38.69 -17.50 -34.01
N LEU A 132 -38.98 -16.61 -33.06
CA LEU A 132 -40.36 -16.21 -32.77
C LEU A 132 -40.98 -15.40 -33.92
N ALA A 133 -40.23 -14.50 -34.55
CA ALA A 133 -40.69 -13.70 -35.69
C ALA A 133 -40.98 -14.55 -36.93
N THR A 134 -40.13 -15.54 -37.22
CA THR A 134 -40.36 -16.51 -38.30
C THR A 134 -41.56 -17.40 -38.01
N ALA A 135 -41.72 -17.89 -36.77
CA ALA A 135 -42.88 -18.67 -36.35
C ALA A 135 -44.20 -17.86 -36.42
N GLN A 136 -44.20 -16.61 -35.98
CA GLN A 136 -45.37 -15.71 -36.05
C GLN A 136 -45.74 -15.37 -37.50
N SER A 137 -44.74 -15.12 -38.36
CA SER A 137 -44.97 -14.88 -39.79
C SER A 137 -45.54 -16.11 -40.51
N CYS A 138 -45.15 -17.31 -40.09
CA CYS A 138 -45.74 -18.57 -40.57
C CYS A 138 -47.17 -18.79 -40.05
N ARG A 139 -47.49 -18.37 -38.82
CA ARG A 139 -48.85 -18.40 -38.27
C ARG A 139 -49.77 -17.38 -38.94
N GLY A 140 -49.30 -16.16 -39.22
CA GLY A 140 -50.06 -15.11 -39.91
C GLY A 140 -50.38 -15.46 -41.37
N ARG A 141 -49.43 -16.06 -42.10
CA ARG A 141 -49.67 -16.58 -43.46
C ARG A 141 -50.62 -17.78 -43.51
N ARG A 142 -50.78 -18.51 -42.40
CA ARG A 142 -51.73 -19.62 -42.28
C ARG A 142 -53.18 -19.15 -42.11
N TRP A 143 -53.42 -17.88 -41.82
CA TRP A 143 -54.77 -17.29 -41.79
C TRP A 143 -55.24 -16.75 -43.16
N SER A 144 -54.33 -16.41 -44.07
CA SER A 144 -54.69 -15.92 -45.41
C SER A 144 -54.85 -17.02 -46.47
N HIS A 145 -54.24 -18.19 -46.27
CA HIS A 145 -54.46 -19.35 -47.15
C HIS A 145 -54.75 -20.59 -46.33
N GLY A 146 -56.03 -20.99 -46.31
CA GLY A 146 -56.41 -22.34 -45.96
C GLY A 146 -55.65 -23.34 -46.84
N LEU A 147 -55.19 -24.41 -46.20
CA LEU A 147 -54.52 -25.60 -46.76
C LEU A 147 -53.04 -25.42 -47.14
N CYS A 148 -52.16 -26.01 -46.31
CA CYS A 148 -51.27 -27.08 -46.79
C CYS A 148 -50.71 -27.91 -45.62
N ARG A 149 -50.68 -29.22 -45.85
CA ARG A 149 -50.23 -30.33 -44.99
C ARG A 149 -48.78 -30.18 -44.53
N PRO A 150 -48.38 -30.81 -43.41
CA PRO A 150 -46.97 -30.99 -43.09
C PRO A 150 -46.35 -32.02 -44.05
N ALA A 151 -45.32 -31.63 -44.79
CA ALA A 151 -44.43 -32.59 -45.42
C ALA A 151 -43.51 -33.16 -44.32
N VAL A 152 -43.80 -34.39 -43.91
CA VAL A 152 -42.92 -35.23 -43.11
C VAL A 152 -41.71 -35.56 -44.00
N ALA A 153 -40.53 -35.07 -43.62
CA ALA A 153 -39.27 -35.50 -44.21
C ALA A 153 -38.75 -36.70 -43.40
N THR A 154 -39.21 -37.90 -43.75
CA THR A 154 -38.52 -39.15 -43.44
C THR A 154 -38.07 -39.75 -44.78
N SER A 155 -36.77 -39.71 -45.06
CA SER A 155 -36.15 -40.54 -46.09
C SER A 155 -35.03 -41.35 -45.45
N GLY A 156 -35.43 -42.45 -44.82
CA GLY A 156 -34.56 -43.62 -44.70
C GLY A 156 -34.97 -44.58 -45.80
N GLU A 157 -34.10 -44.78 -46.78
CA GLU A 157 -34.27 -45.79 -47.83
C GLU A 157 -33.25 -46.91 -47.57
N TYR A 158 -33.76 -48.05 -47.10
CA TYR A 158 -33.08 -49.34 -47.06
C TYR A 158 -33.37 -50.06 -48.38
N LEU A 159 -32.34 -50.48 -49.10
CA LEU A 159 -32.41 -51.51 -50.16
C LEU A 159 -31.81 -52.81 -49.61
N LYS A 160 -32.57 -53.90 -49.74
CA LYS A 160 -32.23 -55.29 -49.36
C LYS A 160 -31.72 -56.07 -50.59
N LEU A 161 -30.62 -56.81 -50.40
CA LEU A 161 -30.29 -58.22 -50.76
C LEU A 161 -31.15 -58.93 -51.85
N PRO A 162 -30.56 -59.81 -52.68
CA PRO A 162 -29.98 -61.10 -52.23
C PRO A 162 -28.44 -61.18 -52.23
#